data_AF-A0A9E1IC67-F1
#
_entry.id   AF-A0A9E1IC67-F1
#
_cell.length_a   1.000
_cell.length_b   1.000
_cell.length_c   1.000
_cell.angle_alpha   90.00
_cell.angle_beta   90.00
_cell.angle_gamma   90.00
#
_symmetry.space_group_name_H-M   'P 1'
#
loop_
_entity.id
_entity.type
_entity.pdbx_description
1 polymer ?
#
loop_
_entity_poly.entity_id
_entity_poly.type
_entity_poly.pdbx_seq_one_letter_code
_entity_poly.pdbx_strand_id
1 'polypeptide(L)'
;AYLARGDQDNERDNKALITQIVALRAEKAALLGFETYAHVVLDDRMAKNPAAVEERLDSVWPSAVARANEEAADLAAMKKADGFKDPLTGGDWRHYSERVKKERFDIDDEALRPYFEVHAVRDGAFSVAQKLFGLEFEEKVDLPRWHPDQEVFEVKDSDGSHIGILYLDFYTRESKRGGAWMASLRPQSELLDETPVVTVNCNFPPPTAGAPSLLSFDEASTLFHEFGHAVHGLLSDVTYPSVAGTRVPRDFVEFPSQVMENWMSEPEVLQMFARHVETGEPIPEELITKLQASKKFNQGFAVVEYMAAAYLDLRWHTLKQADSQISDVRAFEEATLNEIGLPDLIPPRYRSTYFRHIFSGGYAAGYYSYQWSEVLDADAFAAFQETSLFDADTAARYRALLSQGGSRPGMDLYREFRGRDPEIGALLTRLGFDQK
;
A
#
# COMPACT_ATOMS: atom_id res chain seq x y z
N ALA A 1 4.62 8.76 -23.50
CA ALA A 1 4.53 10.00 -22.68
C ALA A 1 4.86 9.73 -21.21
N TYR A 2 4.14 8.85 -20.50
CA TYR A 2 4.38 8.57 -19.07
C TYR A 2 5.80 8.06 -18.74
N LEU A 3 6.28 7.04 -19.47
CA LEU A 3 7.59 6.41 -19.23
C LEU A 3 8.80 7.33 -19.51
N ALA A 4 8.60 8.49 -20.13
CA ALA A 4 9.68 9.43 -20.44
C ALA A 4 9.64 10.69 -19.56
N ARG A 5 8.88 10.65 -18.45
CA ARG A 5 8.78 11.76 -17.51
C ARG A 5 10.13 11.99 -16.82
N GLY A 6 10.61 13.24 -16.85
CA GLY A 6 11.92 13.58 -16.29
C GLY A 6 13.11 13.00 -17.06
N ASP A 7 12.90 12.50 -18.27
CA ASP A 7 13.91 11.84 -19.12
C ASP A 7 13.84 12.36 -20.57
N GLN A 8 14.10 13.65 -20.78
CA GLN A 8 13.87 14.37 -22.04
C GLN A 8 15.04 15.26 -22.47
N ASP A 9 16.19 15.18 -21.79
CA ASP A 9 17.41 15.91 -22.11
C ASP A 9 17.19 17.44 -22.19
N ASN A 10 16.37 17.95 -21.25
CA ASN A 10 15.98 19.35 -21.13
C ASN A 10 16.08 19.85 -19.68
N GLU A 11 15.63 21.08 -19.41
CA GLU A 11 15.69 21.72 -18.09
C GLU A 11 14.92 21.00 -16.97
N ARG A 12 14.05 20.03 -17.30
CA ARG A 12 13.25 19.23 -16.36
C ARG A 12 13.75 17.79 -16.27
N ASP A 13 14.96 17.53 -16.75
CA ASP A 13 15.59 16.21 -16.71
C ASP A 13 16.16 15.90 -15.33
N ASN A 14 15.86 14.71 -14.81
CA ASN A 14 16.27 14.30 -13.46
C ASN A 14 17.54 13.44 -13.43
N LYS A 15 18.11 13.06 -14.59
CA LYS A 15 19.25 12.11 -14.63
C LYS A 15 20.46 12.64 -13.86
N ALA A 16 20.83 13.90 -14.05
CA ALA A 16 21.98 14.50 -13.35
C ALA A 16 21.76 14.64 -11.84
N LEU A 17 20.52 14.87 -11.40
CA LEU A 17 20.18 14.90 -9.97
C LEU A 17 20.28 13.52 -9.34
N ILE A 18 19.82 12.49 -10.04
CA ILE A 18 19.87 11.10 -9.59
C ILE A 18 21.31 10.64 -9.36
N THR A 19 22.20 10.87 -10.32
CA THR A 19 23.61 10.45 -10.20
C THR A 19 24.30 11.15 -9.03
N GLN A 20 24.01 12.44 -8.80
CA GLN A 20 24.51 13.17 -7.63
C GLN A 20 23.97 12.60 -6.31
N ILE A 21 22.66 12.34 -6.21
CA ILE A 21 22.04 11.78 -5.00
C ILE A 21 22.64 10.42 -4.66
N VAL A 22 22.79 9.55 -5.65
CA VAL A 22 23.33 8.19 -5.47
C VAL A 22 24.79 8.23 -5.02
N ALA A 23 25.62 9.06 -5.66
CA ALA A 23 27.01 9.24 -5.27
C ALA A 23 27.14 9.75 -3.82
N LEU A 24 26.35 10.75 -3.44
CA LEU A 24 26.34 11.29 -2.07
C LEU A 24 25.84 10.27 -1.03
N ARG A 25 24.87 9.42 -1.41
CA ARG A 25 24.37 8.34 -0.55
C ARG A 25 25.44 7.26 -0.32
N ALA A 26 26.17 6.87 -1.36
CA ALA A 26 27.26 5.91 -1.24
C ALA A 26 28.44 6.48 -0.43
N GLU A 27 28.78 7.76 -0.64
CA GLU A 27 29.78 8.47 0.19
C GLU A 27 29.36 8.52 1.66
N LYS A 28 28.09 8.88 1.94
CA LYS A 28 27.55 8.86 3.30
C LYS A 28 27.69 7.49 3.96
N ALA A 29 27.41 6.41 3.22
CA ALA A 29 27.55 5.05 3.74
C ALA A 29 29.00 4.74 4.13
N ALA A 30 29.95 5.03 3.25
CA ALA A 30 31.36 4.84 3.51
C ALA A 30 31.85 5.67 4.73
N LEU A 31 31.40 6.92 4.86
CA LEU A 31 31.71 7.77 6.01
C LEU A 31 31.18 7.21 7.34
N LEU A 32 30.04 6.50 7.32
CA LEU A 32 29.45 5.84 8.47
C LEU A 32 30.03 4.44 8.73
N GLY A 33 30.95 3.95 7.89
CA GLY A 33 31.55 2.62 8.01
C GLY A 33 30.72 1.49 7.42
N PHE A 34 29.67 1.80 6.65
CA PHE A 34 28.85 0.81 5.94
C PHE A 34 29.31 0.61 4.50
N GLU A 35 29.07 -0.57 3.94
CA GLU A 35 29.48 -0.92 2.57
C GLU A 35 28.68 -0.17 1.51
N THR A 36 27.38 0.02 1.72
CA THR A 36 26.45 0.66 0.78
C THR A 36 25.37 1.44 1.51
N TYR A 37 24.66 2.32 0.81
CA TYR A 37 23.54 3.07 1.41
C TYR A 37 22.42 2.15 1.89
N ALA A 38 22.17 1.03 1.20
CA ALA A 38 21.21 0.03 1.64
C ALA A 38 21.58 -0.56 3.00
N HIS A 39 22.87 -0.83 3.28
CA HIS A 39 23.29 -1.30 4.59
C HIS A 39 23.02 -0.26 5.70
N VAL A 40 23.22 1.03 5.42
CA VAL A 40 22.87 2.11 6.37
C VAL A 40 21.37 2.11 6.68
N VAL A 41 20.54 2.00 5.64
CA VAL A 41 19.07 2.07 5.79
C VAL A 41 18.50 0.82 6.43
N LEU A 42 19.09 -0.35 6.18
CA LEU A 42 18.53 -1.63 6.61
C LEU A 42 18.95 -2.06 8.01
N ASP A 43 19.99 -1.44 8.59
CA ASP A 43 20.49 -1.76 9.94
C ASP A 43 19.38 -1.72 11.02
N ASP A 44 18.53 -0.69 10.95
CA ASP A 44 17.38 -0.48 11.86
C ASP A 44 16.05 -1.03 11.31
N ARG A 45 16.07 -1.74 10.18
CA ARG A 45 14.90 -2.36 9.55
C ARG A 45 14.72 -3.81 9.97
N MET A 46 13.56 -4.40 9.70
CA MET A 46 13.31 -5.83 9.93
C MET A 46 14.13 -6.72 9.00
N ALA A 47 14.33 -6.30 7.75
CA ALA A 47 15.13 -7.07 6.79
C ALA A 47 16.64 -7.12 7.10
N LYS A 48 17.17 -6.19 7.91
CA LYS A 48 18.56 -6.10 8.40
C LYS A 48 19.66 -5.84 7.36
N ASN A 49 19.57 -6.40 6.16
CA ASN A 49 20.62 -6.28 5.15
C ASN A 49 20.05 -6.47 3.73
N PRO A 50 20.75 -5.97 2.68
CA PRO A 50 20.24 -6.04 1.32
C PRO A 50 20.12 -7.47 0.77
N ALA A 51 20.91 -8.43 1.24
CA ALA A 51 20.84 -9.82 0.79
C ALA A 51 19.52 -10.49 1.22
N ALA A 52 19.04 -10.20 2.44
CA ALA A 52 17.74 -10.70 2.91
C ALA A 52 16.57 -10.08 2.12
N VAL A 53 16.70 -8.81 1.70
CA VAL A 53 15.71 -8.18 0.80
C VAL A 53 15.71 -8.89 -0.55
N GLU A 54 16.88 -9.13 -1.13
CA GLU A 54 17.02 -9.79 -2.43
C GLU A 54 16.49 -11.23 -2.40
N GLU A 55 16.87 -12.03 -1.40
CA GLU A 55 16.34 -13.40 -1.21
C GLU A 55 14.81 -13.40 -1.15
N ARG A 56 14.21 -12.41 -0.48
CA ARG A 56 12.76 -12.28 -0.40
C ARG A 56 12.14 -11.95 -1.74
N LEU A 57 12.69 -11.00 -2.49
CA LEU A 57 12.20 -10.68 -3.83
C LEU A 57 12.34 -11.91 -4.74
N ASP A 58 13.48 -12.60 -4.70
CA ASP A 58 13.75 -13.79 -5.52
C ASP A 58 12.79 -14.95 -5.21
N SER A 59 12.24 -15.01 -3.99
CA SER A 59 11.26 -16.03 -3.61
C SER A 59 9.87 -15.86 -4.26
N VAL A 60 9.51 -14.64 -4.69
CA VAL A 60 8.20 -14.35 -5.32
C VAL A 60 8.33 -14.15 -6.83
N TRP A 61 9.46 -13.60 -7.28
CA TRP A 61 9.69 -13.17 -8.66
C TRP A 61 9.37 -14.24 -9.72
N PRO A 62 9.81 -15.52 -9.59
CA PRO A 62 9.52 -16.53 -10.61
C PRO A 62 8.03 -16.78 -10.82
N SER A 63 7.25 -16.83 -9.74
CA SER A 63 5.80 -17.05 -9.81
C SER A 63 5.07 -15.82 -10.38
N ALA A 64 5.52 -14.62 -10.04
CA ALA A 64 4.99 -13.38 -10.58
C ALA A 64 5.21 -13.29 -12.10
N VAL A 65 6.44 -13.57 -12.57
CA VAL A 65 6.78 -13.60 -14.00
C VAL A 65 6.00 -14.68 -14.74
N ALA A 66 5.85 -15.87 -14.16
CA ALA A 66 5.04 -16.94 -14.76
C ALA A 66 3.58 -16.49 -14.95
N ARG A 67 2.96 -15.91 -13.92
CA ARG A 67 1.60 -15.37 -14.03
C ARG A 67 1.50 -14.24 -15.05
N ALA A 68 2.45 -13.31 -15.07
CA ALA A 68 2.48 -12.22 -16.04
C ALA A 68 2.54 -12.72 -17.48
N ASN A 69 3.28 -13.80 -17.75
CA ASN A 69 3.35 -14.40 -19.09
C ASN A 69 2.04 -15.06 -19.51
N GLU A 70 1.31 -15.69 -18.57
CA GLU A 70 -0.04 -16.20 -18.83
C GLU A 70 -1.01 -15.05 -19.17
N GLU A 71 -0.98 -13.98 -18.38
CA GLU A 71 -1.79 -12.78 -18.61
C GLU A 71 -1.47 -12.16 -19.98
N ALA A 72 -0.20 -12.02 -20.33
CA ALA A 72 0.23 -11.52 -21.64
C ALA A 72 -0.32 -12.36 -22.80
N ALA A 73 -0.36 -13.68 -22.65
CA ALA A 73 -0.93 -14.59 -23.64
C ALA A 73 -2.45 -14.38 -23.80
N ASP A 74 -3.16 -14.19 -22.70
CA ASP A 74 -4.59 -13.88 -22.71
C ASP A 74 -4.88 -12.54 -23.42
N LEU A 75 -4.08 -11.51 -23.12
CA LEU A 75 -4.22 -10.20 -23.75
C LEU A 75 -3.92 -10.26 -25.25
N ALA A 76 -2.88 -11.01 -25.64
CA ALA A 76 -2.52 -11.20 -27.05
C ALA A 76 -3.62 -11.96 -27.82
N ALA A 77 -4.27 -12.94 -27.19
CA ALA A 77 -5.40 -13.65 -27.76
C ALA A 77 -6.61 -12.72 -27.98
N MET A 78 -6.93 -11.86 -27.00
CA MET A 78 -7.98 -10.85 -27.12
C MET A 78 -7.68 -9.84 -28.24
N LYS A 79 -6.44 -9.33 -28.32
CA LYS A 79 -6.00 -8.43 -29.40
C LYS A 79 -6.17 -9.05 -30.78
N LYS A 80 -5.85 -10.35 -30.91
CA LYS A 80 -6.03 -11.10 -32.15
C LYS A 80 -7.50 -11.31 -32.49
N ALA A 81 -8.36 -11.55 -31.50
CA ALA A 81 -9.80 -11.68 -31.69
C ALA A 81 -10.45 -10.38 -32.24
N ASP A 82 -9.89 -9.23 -31.89
CA ASP A 82 -10.27 -7.92 -32.44
C ASP A 82 -9.76 -7.66 -33.87
N GLY A 83 -9.05 -8.62 -34.47
CA GLY A 83 -8.59 -8.55 -35.86
C GLY A 83 -7.25 -7.84 -36.06
N PHE A 84 -6.57 -7.44 -34.99
CA PHE A 84 -5.22 -6.89 -35.07
C PHE A 84 -4.18 -8.01 -35.30
N LYS A 85 -3.19 -7.72 -36.15
CA LYS A 85 -2.13 -8.69 -36.53
C LYS A 85 -0.78 -8.38 -35.89
N ASP A 86 -0.58 -7.15 -35.44
CA ASP A 86 0.64 -6.72 -34.78
C ASP A 86 0.75 -7.31 -33.37
N PRO A 87 1.96 -7.62 -32.89
CA PRO A 87 2.16 -8.18 -31.56
C PRO A 87 1.63 -7.24 -30.47
N LEU A 88 1.29 -7.82 -29.31
CA LEU A 88 0.95 -7.05 -28.11
C LEU A 88 2.17 -6.20 -27.72
N THR A 89 1.93 -4.94 -27.34
CA THR A 89 2.94 -4.03 -26.78
C THR A 89 2.56 -3.63 -25.36
N GLY A 90 3.50 -3.13 -24.56
CA GLY A 90 3.18 -2.65 -23.21
C GLY A 90 2.14 -1.50 -23.19
N GLY A 91 2.02 -0.73 -24.28
CA GLY A 91 0.98 0.29 -24.43
C GLY A 91 -0.43 -0.29 -24.58
N ASP A 92 -0.54 -1.54 -25.01
CA ASP A 92 -1.82 -2.24 -25.21
C ASP A 92 -2.33 -2.91 -23.93
N TRP A 93 -1.45 -3.16 -22.94
CA TRP A 93 -1.75 -4.00 -21.78
C TRP A 93 -3.02 -3.55 -21.05
N ARG A 94 -3.08 -2.29 -20.64
CA ARG A 94 -4.22 -1.74 -19.88
C ARG A 94 -5.54 -1.80 -20.65
N HIS A 95 -5.50 -1.63 -21.97
CA HIS A 95 -6.71 -1.70 -22.77
C HIS A 95 -7.25 -3.13 -22.84
N TYR A 96 -6.37 -4.08 -23.14
CA TYR A 96 -6.78 -5.49 -23.26
C TYR A 96 -7.04 -6.16 -21.91
N SER A 97 -6.42 -5.70 -20.82
CA SER A 97 -6.72 -6.19 -19.47
C SER A 97 -8.17 -5.89 -19.10
N GLU A 98 -8.68 -4.69 -19.35
CA GLU A 98 -10.09 -4.35 -19.12
C GLU A 98 -11.04 -5.19 -19.98
N ARG A 99 -10.65 -5.45 -21.23
CA ARG A 99 -11.43 -6.32 -22.13
C ARG A 99 -11.50 -7.75 -21.64
N VAL A 100 -10.38 -8.33 -21.25
CA VAL A 100 -10.32 -9.70 -20.70
C VAL A 100 -11.06 -9.76 -19.36
N LYS A 101 -10.91 -8.76 -18.49
CA LYS A 101 -11.63 -8.65 -17.21
C LYS A 101 -13.14 -8.66 -17.44
N LYS A 102 -13.62 -7.83 -18.36
CA LYS A 102 -15.04 -7.75 -18.72
C LYS A 102 -15.56 -9.05 -19.32
N GLU A 103 -14.83 -9.68 -20.25
CA GLU A 103 -15.26 -10.95 -20.86
C GLU A 103 -15.29 -12.12 -19.86
N ARG A 104 -14.33 -12.18 -18.92
CA ARG A 104 -14.20 -13.30 -17.98
C ARG A 104 -15.09 -13.19 -16.75
N PHE A 105 -15.22 -11.99 -16.20
CA PHE A 105 -15.87 -11.77 -14.91
C PHE A 105 -17.19 -11.03 -15.02
N ASP A 106 -17.52 -10.47 -16.19
CA ASP A 106 -18.72 -9.64 -16.39
C ASP A 106 -18.89 -8.58 -15.30
N ILE A 107 -17.74 -8.02 -14.87
CA ILE A 107 -17.66 -6.95 -13.89
C ILE A 107 -17.32 -5.65 -14.62
N ASP A 108 -18.13 -4.64 -14.36
CA ASP A 108 -17.87 -3.26 -14.75
C ASP A 108 -17.58 -2.50 -13.47
N ASP A 109 -16.38 -1.92 -13.33
CA ASP A 109 -16.02 -1.18 -12.12
C ASP A 109 -16.98 0.00 -11.88
N GLU A 110 -17.59 0.54 -12.94
CA GLU A 110 -18.64 1.57 -12.83
C GLU A 110 -19.94 1.05 -12.20
N ALA A 111 -20.24 -0.25 -12.32
CA ALA A 111 -21.41 -0.84 -11.69
C ALA A 111 -21.27 -0.97 -10.16
N LEU A 112 -20.04 -0.96 -9.64
CA LEU A 112 -19.75 -0.99 -8.20
C LEU A 112 -19.80 0.41 -7.56
N ARG A 113 -19.44 1.46 -8.31
CA ARG A 113 -19.32 2.83 -7.78
C ARG A 113 -20.55 3.33 -7.01
N PRO A 114 -21.81 3.09 -7.44
CA PRO A 114 -22.99 3.52 -6.70
C PRO A 114 -23.14 2.95 -5.29
N TYR A 115 -22.39 1.88 -4.95
CA TYR A 115 -22.41 1.24 -3.63
C TYR A 115 -21.31 1.77 -2.68
N PHE A 116 -20.37 2.57 -3.19
CA PHE A 116 -19.21 3.06 -2.46
C PHE A 116 -19.23 4.57 -2.32
N GLU A 117 -20.31 5.09 -1.73
CA GLU A 117 -20.38 6.48 -1.30
C GLU A 117 -19.36 6.72 -0.16
N VAL A 118 -18.57 7.80 -0.22
CA VAL A 118 -17.39 8.00 0.64
C VAL A 118 -17.69 7.93 2.14
N HIS A 119 -18.82 8.48 2.60
CA HIS A 119 -19.20 8.45 4.00
C HIS A 119 -19.69 7.06 4.42
N ALA A 120 -20.38 6.33 3.54
CA ALA A 120 -20.71 4.92 3.76
C ALA A 120 -19.44 4.05 3.87
N VAL A 121 -18.43 4.25 3.02
CA VAL A 121 -17.15 3.52 3.12
C VAL A 121 -16.43 3.85 4.44
N ARG A 122 -16.40 5.13 4.84
CA ARG A 122 -15.88 5.56 6.15
C ARG A 122 -16.59 4.83 7.29
N ASP A 123 -17.92 4.77 7.27
CA ASP A 123 -18.70 4.12 8.31
C ASP A 123 -18.47 2.59 8.34
N GLY A 124 -18.21 1.99 7.17
CA GLY A 124 -17.72 0.61 7.07
C GLY A 124 -16.39 0.40 7.79
N ALA A 125 -15.41 1.26 7.54
CA ALA A 125 -14.10 1.21 8.21
C ALA A 125 -14.22 1.41 9.73
N PHE A 126 -15.06 2.37 10.17
CA PHE A 126 -15.36 2.59 11.59
C PHE A 126 -16.01 1.37 12.23
N SER A 127 -16.97 0.74 11.54
CA SER A 127 -17.64 -0.46 12.05
C SER A 127 -16.69 -1.65 12.20
N VAL A 128 -15.72 -1.79 11.29
CA VAL A 128 -14.65 -2.80 11.42
C VAL A 128 -13.77 -2.50 12.64
N ALA A 129 -13.33 -1.24 12.82
CA ALA A 129 -12.55 -0.86 14.01
C ALA A 129 -13.33 -1.02 15.32
N GLN A 130 -14.64 -0.77 15.32
CA GLN A 130 -15.49 -1.02 16.48
C GLN A 130 -15.55 -2.52 16.81
N LYS A 131 -15.73 -3.40 15.81
CA LYS A 131 -15.80 -4.84 16.03
C LYS A 131 -14.46 -5.46 16.45
N LEU A 132 -13.35 -5.00 15.86
CA LEU A 132 -12.01 -5.52 16.18
C LEU A 132 -11.47 -4.95 17.49
N PHE A 133 -11.66 -3.65 17.71
CA PHE A 133 -10.93 -2.91 18.74
C PHE A 133 -11.85 -2.27 19.76
N GLY A 134 -13.17 -2.24 19.59
CA GLY A 134 -14.07 -1.56 20.51
C GLY A 134 -14.02 -0.02 20.40
N LEU A 135 -13.45 0.52 19.32
CA LEU A 135 -13.37 1.96 19.12
C LEU A 135 -14.72 2.55 18.73
N GLU A 136 -15.06 3.69 19.33
CA GLU A 136 -16.25 4.48 19.03
C GLU A 136 -15.85 5.85 18.46
N PHE A 137 -16.63 6.37 17.50
CA PHE A 137 -16.32 7.59 16.77
C PHE A 137 -17.46 8.60 16.93
N GLU A 138 -17.19 9.73 17.59
CA GLU A 138 -18.16 10.80 17.82
C GLU A 138 -17.76 12.04 17.01
N GLU A 139 -18.58 12.45 16.05
CA GLU A 139 -18.29 13.63 15.23
C GLU A 139 -18.27 14.91 16.08
N LYS A 140 -17.25 15.75 15.86
CA LYS A 140 -17.09 17.07 16.46
C LYS A 140 -17.14 18.16 15.40
N VAL A 141 -18.18 18.98 15.49
CA VAL A 141 -18.43 20.09 14.55
C VAL A 141 -17.82 21.42 15.01
N ASP A 142 -17.41 21.48 16.27
CA ASP A 142 -16.93 22.66 16.99
C ASP A 142 -15.39 22.72 17.12
N LEU A 143 -14.68 21.68 16.69
CA LEU A 143 -13.21 21.69 16.66
C LEU A 143 -12.64 22.45 15.46
N PRO A 144 -11.47 23.12 15.60
CA PRO A 144 -10.83 23.84 14.51
C PRO A 144 -10.50 22.92 13.31
N ARG A 145 -10.77 23.43 12.11
CA ARG A 145 -10.47 22.78 10.83
C ARG A 145 -9.60 23.70 9.98
N TRP A 146 -8.63 23.15 9.25
CA TRP A 146 -7.84 23.92 8.28
C TRP A 146 -8.48 23.94 6.88
N HIS A 147 -9.47 23.08 6.64
CA HIS A 147 -10.29 23.11 5.44
C HIS A 147 -11.77 22.81 5.80
N PRO A 148 -12.76 23.48 5.20
CA PRO A 148 -14.18 23.30 5.55
C PRO A 148 -14.69 21.87 5.33
N ASP A 149 -14.17 21.18 4.31
CA ASP A 149 -14.56 19.80 3.97
C ASP A 149 -14.00 18.74 4.94
N GLN A 150 -13.24 19.14 5.98
CA GLN A 150 -12.73 18.17 6.93
C GLN A 150 -13.82 17.70 7.89
N GLU A 151 -13.81 16.41 8.17
CA GLU A 151 -14.55 15.82 9.26
C GLU A 151 -13.62 15.59 10.44
N VAL A 152 -14.13 15.75 11.65
CA VAL A 152 -13.35 15.60 12.87
C VAL A 152 -14.12 14.70 13.82
N PHE A 153 -13.46 13.68 14.35
CA PHE A 153 -14.05 12.71 15.28
C PHE A 153 -13.24 12.67 16.56
N GLU A 154 -13.94 12.70 17.70
CA GLU A 154 -13.39 12.16 18.94
C GLU A 154 -13.47 10.64 18.87
N VAL A 155 -12.36 9.98 19.15
CA VAL A 155 -12.27 8.52 19.22
C VAL A 155 -12.27 8.12 20.68
N LYS A 156 -13.13 7.18 21.05
CA LYS A 156 -13.26 6.65 22.40
C LYS A 156 -13.05 5.14 22.42
N ASP A 157 -12.64 4.62 23.56
CA ASP A 157 -12.62 3.19 23.80
C ASP A 157 -14.00 2.68 24.22
N SER A 158 -14.15 1.35 24.29
CA SER A 158 -15.39 0.66 24.65
C SER A 158 -15.92 0.98 26.06
N ASP A 159 -15.08 1.52 26.95
CA ASP A 159 -15.47 2.00 28.28
C ASP A 159 -15.86 3.50 28.30
N GLY A 160 -15.81 4.16 27.15
CA GLY A 160 -16.08 5.58 26.97
C GLY A 160 -14.89 6.50 27.23
N SER A 161 -13.71 5.95 27.55
CA SER A 161 -12.49 6.75 27.73
C SER A 161 -12.01 7.39 26.43
N HIS A 162 -11.41 8.57 26.55
CA HIS A 162 -10.90 9.31 25.40
C HIS A 162 -9.60 8.67 24.86
N ILE A 163 -9.62 8.25 23.59
CA ILE A 163 -8.44 7.71 22.89
C ILE A 163 -7.71 8.80 22.12
N GLY A 164 -8.41 9.66 21.39
CA GLY A 164 -7.74 10.69 20.59
C GLY A 164 -8.69 11.43 19.64
N ILE A 165 -8.10 12.16 18.68
CA ILE A 165 -8.83 12.90 17.65
C ILE A 165 -8.41 12.44 16.26
N LEU A 166 -9.38 12.19 15.39
CA LEU A 166 -9.20 11.82 13.99
C LEU A 166 -9.74 12.91 13.06
N TYR A 167 -8.90 13.40 12.18
CA TYR A 167 -9.26 14.30 11.08
C TYR A 167 -9.32 13.53 9.75
N LEU A 168 -10.43 13.62 9.03
CA LEU A 168 -10.58 13.04 7.70
C LEU A 168 -10.66 14.14 6.64
N ASP A 169 -9.86 14.04 5.58
CA ASP A 169 -9.80 15.02 4.48
C ASP A 169 -9.75 14.31 3.12
N PHE A 170 -10.94 14.04 2.56
CA PHE A 170 -11.10 13.12 1.44
C PHE A 170 -10.76 13.67 0.06
N TYR A 171 -11.05 14.95 -0.19
CA TYR A 171 -11.21 15.43 -1.57
C TYR A 171 -9.95 16.03 -2.19
N THR A 172 -9.79 15.79 -3.49
CA THR A 172 -8.74 16.43 -4.30
C THR A 172 -8.98 17.93 -4.46
N ARG A 173 -7.90 18.72 -4.41
CA ARG A 173 -7.91 20.18 -4.63
C ARG A 173 -6.51 20.70 -4.96
N GLU A 174 -6.44 21.87 -5.59
CA GLU A 174 -5.18 22.46 -6.07
C GLU A 174 -4.11 22.63 -4.98
N SER A 175 -4.52 22.96 -3.76
CA SER A 175 -3.61 23.17 -2.62
C SER A 175 -3.14 21.88 -1.94
N LYS A 176 -3.69 20.71 -2.31
CA LYS A 176 -3.38 19.42 -1.72
C LYS A 176 -2.48 18.62 -2.67
N ARG A 177 -1.38 18.06 -2.13
CA ARG A 177 -0.53 17.12 -2.88
C ARG A 177 -1.33 15.86 -3.25
N GLY A 178 -1.05 15.26 -4.40
CA GLY A 178 -1.67 13.99 -4.80
C GLY A 178 -1.23 12.79 -3.95
N GLY A 179 -1.99 11.69 -4.06
CA GLY A 179 -1.81 10.44 -3.31
C GLY A 179 -2.78 10.32 -2.13
N ALA A 180 -2.54 9.36 -1.24
CA ALA A 180 -3.17 9.28 0.06
C ALA A 180 -2.09 9.18 1.14
N TRP A 181 -2.37 9.63 2.36
CA TRP A 181 -1.48 9.46 3.50
C TRP A 181 -2.18 9.69 4.83
N MET A 182 -1.67 9.01 5.85
CA MET A 182 -1.90 9.31 7.26
C MET A 182 -0.75 10.18 7.81
N ALA A 183 -1.08 11.10 8.72
CA ALA A 183 -0.08 11.81 9.52
C ALA A 183 -0.52 11.97 10.97
N SER A 184 0.45 12.08 11.87
CA SER A 184 0.23 12.48 13.26
C SER A 184 0.49 13.98 13.39
N LEU A 185 -0.53 14.75 13.79
CA LEU A 185 -0.39 16.16 14.17
C LEU A 185 0.21 16.28 15.57
N ARG A 186 -0.20 15.36 16.45
CA ARG A 186 0.37 15.14 17.78
C ARG A 186 0.44 13.63 18.04
N PRO A 187 1.62 13.06 18.37
CA PRO A 187 1.73 11.66 18.72
C PRO A 187 1.14 11.40 20.12
N GLN A 188 0.82 10.14 20.40
CA GLN A 188 0.56 9.71 21.77
C GLN A 188 1.86 9.74 22.61
N SER A 189 1.78 10.06 23.90
CA SER A 189 2.90 9.93 24.83
C SER A 189 2.46 9.94 26.30
N GLU A 190 2.83 8.92 27.07
CA GLU A 190 2.63 8.97 28.53
C GLU A 190 3.55 10.01 29.20
N LEU A 191 4.78 10.18 28.71
CA LEU A 191 5.75 11.15 29.25
C LEU A 191 5.20 12.58 29.25
N LEU A 192 4.42 12.93 28.24
CA LEU A 192 3.85 14.26 28.05
C LEU A 192 2.37 14.34 28.43
N ASP A 193 1.76 13.22 28.84
CA ASP A 193 0.31 13.10 29.08
C ASP A 193 -0.52 13.54 27.86
N GLU A 194 -0.14 13.06 26.67
CA GLU A 194 -0.73 13.45 25.38
C GLU A 194 -1.45 12.29 24.70
N THR A 195 -2.72 12.49 24.33
CA THR A 195 -3.44 11.61 23.42
C THR A 195 -3.17 11.96 21.94
N PRO A 196 -3.18 10.97 21.04
CA PRO A 196 -2.88 11.17 19.63
C PRO A 196 -3.92 12.04 18.92
N VAL A 197 -3.43 12.90 18.04
CA VAL A 197 -4.22 13.62 17.03
C VAL A 197 -3.69 13.22 15.67
N VAL A 198 -4.52 12.54 14.89
CA VAL A 198 -4.15 11.95 13.61
C VAL A 198 -5.02 12.47 12.47
N THR A 199 -4.50 12.41 11.25
CA THR A 199 -5.24 12.79 10.05
C THR A 199 -5.07 11.76 8.94
N VAL A 200 -6.16 11.44 8.26
CA VAL A 200 -6.19 10.69 7.01
C VAL A 200 -6.52 11.65 5.88
N ASN A 201 -5.68 11.67 4.85
CA ASN A 201 -5.83 12.53 3.69
C ASN A 201 -5.91 11.68 2.43
N CYS A 202 -6.97 11.86 1.67
CA CYS A 202 -7.15 11.24 0.36
C CYS A 202 -7.27 12.31 -0.74
N ASN A 203 -7.38 11.86 -1.98
CA ASN A 203 -7.60 12.71 -3.16
C ASN A 203 -8.75 12.17 -4.02
N PHE A 204 -9.87 11.84 -3.37
CA PHE A 204 -11.08 11.36 -4.05
C PHE A 204 -11.78 12.50 -4.81
N PRO A 205 -12.58 12.17 -5.83
CA PRO A 205 -13.40 13.15 -6.53
C PRO A 205 -14.36 13.84 -5.55
N PRO A 206 -14.42 15.19 -5.51
CA PRO A 206 -15.39 15.89 -4.67
C PRO A 206 -16.83 15.59 -5.13
N PRO A 207 -17.83 15.71 -4.24
CA PRO A 207 -19.23 15.65 -4.64
C PRO A 207 -19.55 16.76 -5.65
N THR A 208 -20.57 16.52 -6.49
CA THR A 208 -21.11 17.51 -7.41
C THR A 208 -22.48 18.00 -6.92
N ALA A 209 -23.02 19.06 -7.52
CA ALA A 209 -24.29 19.66 -7.08
C ALA A 209 -25.51 18.71 -7.09
N GLY A 210 -25.41 17.53 -7.71
CA GLY A 210 -26.48 16.54 -7.76
C GLY A 210 -26.07 15.10 -7.46
N ALA A 211 -24.81 14.85 -7.09
CA ALA A 211 -24.34 13.49 -6.80
C ALA A 211 -23.26 13.51 -5.70
N PRO A 212 -23.30 12.57 -4.75
CA PRO A 212 -22.28 12.47 -3.71
C PRO A 212 -20.94 11.98 -4.27
N SER A 213 -19.91 11.96 -3.43
CA SER A 213 -18.61 11.40 -3.81
C SER A 213 -18.70 9.87 -3.82
N LEU A 214 -18.60 9.30 -5.01
CA LEU A 214 -18.58 7.86 -5.23
C LEU A 214 -17.15 7.40 -5.50
N LEU A 215 -16.75 6.31 -4.85
CA LEU A 215 -15.42 5.74 -4.93
C LEU A 215 -15.40 4.54 -5.88
N SER A 216 -14.28 4.34 -6.57
CA SER A 216 -13.96 3.01 -7.09
C SER A 216 -13.63 2.06 -5.93
N PHE A 217 -13.57 0.76 -6.21
CA PHE A 217 -13.15 -0.21 -5.20
C PHE A 217 -11.72 0.06 -4.69
N ASP A 218 -10.82 0.51 -5.58
CA ASP A 218 -9.44 0.87 -5.21
C ASP A 218 -9.40 2.11 -4.31
N GLU A 219 -10.22 3.12 -4.59
CA GLU A 219 -10.35 4.32 -3.75
C GLU A 219 -10.93 3.98 -2.38
N ALA A 220 -11.92 3.10 -2.32
CA ALA A 220 -12.47 2.60 -1.06
C ALA A 220 -11.44 1.77 -0.26
N SER A 221 -10.67 0.92 -0.94
CA SER A 221 -9.57 0.17 -0.31
C SER A 221 -8.46 1.12 0.19
N THR A 222 -8.17 2.19 -0.54
CA THR A 222 -7.24 3.25 -0.11
C THR A 222 -7.71 3.92 1.18
N LEU A 223 -9.02 4.13 1.37
CA LEU A 223 -9.52 4.65 2.65
C LEU A 223 -9.25 3.68 3.80
N PHE A 224 -9.48 2.38 3.61
CA PHE A 224 -9.16 1.36 4.62
C PHE A 224 -7.66 1.29 4.93
N HIS A 225 -6.80 1.40 3.91
CA HIS A 225 -5.35 1.47 4.07
C HIS A 225 -4.95 2.61 5.01
N GLU A 226 -5.32 3.84 4.67
CA GLU A 226 -4.94 5.00 5.48
C GLU A 226 -5.59 4.99 6.86
N PHE A 227 -6.79 4.44 6.97
CA PHE A 227 -7.44 4.24 8.25
C PHE A 227 -6.72 3.20 9.11
N GLY A 228 -6.10 2.18 8.54
CA GLY A 228 -5.24 1.25 9.29
C GLY A 228 -4.00 1.92 9.88
N HIS A 229 -3.38 2.86 9.17
CA HIS A 229 -2.37 3.73 9.79
C HIS A 229 -2.97 4.60 10.90
N ALA A 230 -4.18 5.14 10.71
CA ALA A 230 -4.83 5.95 11.74
C ALA A 230 -5.10 5.15 13.01
N VAL A 231 -5.60 3.92 12.87
CA VAL A 231 -5.81 2.98 13.99
C VAL A 231 -4.48 2.66 14.69
N HIS A 232 -3.40 2.40 13.94
CA HIS A 232 -2.07 2.19 14.52
C HIS A 232 -1.59 3.42 15.32
N GLY A 233 -1.87 4.63 14.83
CA GLY A 233 -1.57 5.87 15.57
C GLY A 233 -2.45 6.08 16.80
N LEU A 234 -3.75 5.78 16.70
CA LEU A 234 -4.75 5.97 17.76
C LEU A 234 -4.55 5.00 18.91
N LEU A 235 -4.22 3.74 18.62
CA LEU A 235 -4.06 2.69 19.63
C LEU A 235 -2.71 2.70 20.34
N SER A 236 -1.80 3.61 19.96
CA SER A 236 -0.47 3.76 20.57
C SER A 236 -0.59 3.93 22.08
N ASP A 237 0.20 3.16 22.84
CA ASP A 237 0.28 3.23 24.29
C ASP A 237 1.74 3.05 24.72
N VAL A 238 2.52 4.11 24.53
CA VAL A 238 3.96 4.13 24.80
C VAL A 238 4.37 5.35 25.63
N THR A 239 5.46 5.19 26.38
CA THR A 239 5.98 6.29 27.21
C THR A 239 6.53 7.44 26.37
N TYR A 240 7.36 7.15 25.37
CA TYR A 240 8.13 8.16 24.64
C TYR A 240 7.55 8.50 23.26
N PRO A 241 7.42 9.80 22.91
CA PRO A 241 6.85 10.20 21.63
C PRO A 241 7.73 9.82 20.43
N SER A 242 9.00 9.49 20.66
CA SER A 242 9.94 9.05 19.61
C SER A 242 9.59 7.69 19.00
N VAL A 243 8.78 6.88 19.69
CA VAL A 243 8.38 5.54 19.29
C VAL A 243 6.85 5.36 19.20
N ALA A 244 6.08 6.44 19.32
CA ALA A 244 4.62 6.38 19.33
C ALA A 244 4.01 6.12 17.95
N GLY A 245 2.94 5.33 17.93
CA GLY A 245 2.14 5.00 16.76
C GLY A 245 2.97 4.51 15.59
N THR A 246 2.86 5.19 14.45
CA THR A 246 3.52 4.81 13.19
C THR A 246 5.02 5.12 13.14
N ARG A 247 5.66 5.46 14.28
CA ARG A 247 7.13 5.62 14.39
C ARG A 247 7.83 4.27 14.53
N VAL A 248 7.64 3.43 13.53
CA VAL A 248 8.18 2.07 13.40
C VAL A 248 9.12 2.00 12.18
N PRO A 249 9.93 0.93 12.06
CA PRO A 249 10.67 0.66 10.83
C PRO A 249 9.78 0.68 9.58
N ARG A 250 10.31 1.15 8.45
CA ARG A 250 9.54 1.33 7.21
C ARG A 250 8.97 0.03 6.66
N ASP A 251 9.65 -1.08 6.88
CA ASP A 251 9.23 -2.44 6.51
C ASP A 251 8.27 -3.09 7.52
N PHE A 252 7.80 -2.31 8.49
CA PHE A 252 6.68 -2.66 9.37
C PHE A 252 5.51 -1.67 9.26
N VAL A 253 5.76 -0.41 8.88
CA VAL A 253 4.71 0.63 8.96
C VAL A 253 3.51 0.35 8.05
N GLU A 254 3.75 -0.28 6.90
CA GLU A 254 2.72 -0.64 5.92
C GLU A 254 1.92 -1.88 6.32
N PHE A 255 2.42 -2.69 7.27
CA PHE A 255 1.74 -3.90 7.70
C PHE A 255 0.35 -3.60 8.28
N PRO A 256 0.18 -2.68 9.26
CA PRO A 256 -1.14 -2.39 9.81
C PRO A 256 -2.13 -1.77 8.83
N SER A 257 -1.65 -0.95 7.88
CA SER A 257 -2.49 -0.37 6.84
C SER A 257 -2.99 -1.42 5.86
N GLN A 258 -2.10 -2.27 5.35
CA GLN A 258 -2.44 -3.35 4.41
C GLN A 258 -3.35 -4.41 5.04
N VAL A 259 -3.15 -4.76 6.31
CA VAL A 259 -4.06 -5.67 7.01
C VAL A 259 -5.49 -5.16 6.91
N MET A 260 -5.75 -3.89 7.23
CA MET A 260 -7.10 -3.33 7.21
C MET A 260 -7.77 -3.37 5.82
N GLU A 261 -7.01 -3.31 4.72
CA GLU A 261 -7.56 -3.42 3.36
C GLU A 261 -8.29 -4.75 3.13
N ASN A 262 -7.87 -5.84 3.77
CA ASN A 262 -8.49 -7.14 3.56
C ASN A 262 -9.99 -7.11 3.93
N TRP A 263 -10.38 -6.38 4.99
CA TRP A 263 -11.77 -6.27 5.42
C TRP A 263 -12.64 -5.56 4.40
N MET A 264 -12.15 -4.52 3.70
CA MET A 264 -12.89 -3.83 2.63
C MET A 264 -13.41 -4.82 1.58
N SER A 265 -12.70 -5.93 1.42
CA SER A 265 -12.94 -6.90 0.39
C SER A 265 -13.72 -8.13 0.85
N GLU A 266 -14.10 -8.22 2.12
CA GLU A 266 -14.83 -9.37 2.67
C GLU A 266 -16.34 -9.24 2.44
N PRO A 267 -17.04 -10.30 1.98
CA PRO A 267 -18.48 -10.26 1.75
C PRO A 267 -19.29 -9.79 2.96
N GLU A 268 -18.94 -10.27 4.16
CA GLU A 268 -19.63 -9.87 5.40
C GLU A 268 -19.49 -8.36 5.66
N VAL A 269 -18.32 -7.79 5.39
CA VAL A 269 -18.03 -6.36 5.61
C VAL A 269 -18.68 -5.49 4.54
N LEU A 270 -18.62 -5.89 3.28
CA LEU A 270 -19.31 -5.20 2.18
C LEU A 270 -20.82 -5.10 2.46
N GLN A 271 -21.43 -6.17 2.98
CA GLN A 271 -22.86 -6.17 3.35
C GLN A 271 -23.20 -5.22 4.51
N MET A 272 -22.22 -4.77 5.32
CA MET A 272 -22.46 -3.83 6.41
C MET A 272 -22.75 -2.42 5.91
N PHE A 273 -22.05 -1.95 4.87
CA PHE A 273 -22.08 -0.54 4.47
C PHE A 273 -22.38 -0.30 2.99
N ALA A 274 -22.10 -1.25 2.09
CA ALA A 274 -22.18 -1.03 0.65
C ALA A 274 -23.64 -1.06 0.19
N ARG A 275 -24.26 0.13 0.11
CA ARG A 275 -25.65 0.34 -0.28
C ARG A 275 -25.73 1.26 -1.48
N HIS A 276 -26.59 0.93 -2.43
CA HIS A 276 -26.77 1.74 -3.63
C HIS A 276 -27.30 3.12 -3.24
N VAL A 277 -26.60 4.16 -3.66
CA VAL A 277 -26.85 5.53 -3.20
C VAL A 277 -28.25 6.07 -3.51
N GLU A 278 -28.89 5.60 -4.59
CA GLU A 278 -30.25 6.02 -4.97
C GLU A 278 -31.36 5.15 -4.37
N THR A 279 -31.13 3.85 -4.17
CA THR A 279 -32.19 2.90 -3.81
C THR A 279 -32.09 2.42 -2.36
N GLY A 280 -30.94 2.56 -1.73
CA GLY A 280 -30.64 2.04 -0.39
C GLY A 280 -30.44 0.53 -0.32
N GLU A 281 -30.62 -0.19 -1.45
CA GLU A 281 -30.47 -1.64 -1.52
C GLU A 281 -29.02 -2.05 -1.28
N PRO A 282 -28.76 -3.16 -0.56
CA PRO A 282 -27.41 -3.66 -0.34
C PRO A 282 -26.79 -4.12 -1.66
N ILE A 283 -25.45 -4.14 -1.71
CA ILE A 283 -24.72 -4.68 -2.85
C ILE A 283 -25.14 -6.14 -3.13
N PRO A 284 -25.56 -6.46 -4.37
CA PRO A 284 -25.93 -7.82 -4.75
C PRO A 284 -24.80 -8.83 -4.53
N GLU A 285 -25.15 -10.03 -4.05
CA GLU A 285 -24.21 -11.15 -3.89
C GLU A 285 -23.49 -11.51 -5.19
N GLU A 286 -24.16 -11.34 -6.33
CA GLU A 286 -23.56 -11.54 -7.66
C GLU A 286 -22.38 -10.58 -7.89
N LEU A 287 -22.53 -9.29 -7.55
CA LEU A 287 -21.46 -8.30 -7.69
C LEU A 287 -20.30 -8.58 -6.73
N ILE A 288 -20.59 -9.01 -5.49
CA ILE A 288 -19.56 -9.45 -4.55
C ILE A 288 -18.80 -10.66 -5.13
N THR A 289 -19.51 -11.65 -5.67
CA THR A 289 -18.88 -12.87 -6.22
C THR A 289 -17.97 -12.53 -7.40
N LYS A 290 -18.43 -11.66 -8.30
CA LYS A 290 -17.64 -11.14 -9.42
C LYS A 290 -16.40 -10.38 -8.93
N LEU A 291 -16.54 -9.54 -7.91
CA LEU A 291 -15.43 -8.84 -7.27
C LEU A 291 -14.40 -9.83 -6.72
N GLN A 292 -14.84 -10.84 -5.93
CA GLN A 292 -13.95 -11.89 -5.41
C GLN A 292 -13.18 -12.62 -6.53
N ALA A 293 -13.89 -13.00 -7.59
CA ALA A 293 -13.30 -13.72 -8.72
C ALA A 293 -12.23 -12.89 -9.45
N SER A 294 -12.40 -11.57 -9.50
CA SER A 294 -11.47 -10.65 -10.17
C SER A 294 -10.26 -10.25 -9.32
N LYS A 295 -10.22 -10.51 -8.01
CA LYS A 295 -9.08 -10.16 -7.13
C LYS A 295 -7.73 -10.69 -7.62
N LYS A 296 -7.73 -11.89 -8.21
CA LYS A 296 -6.52 -12.57 -8.72
C LYS A 296 -6.18 -12.18 -10.16
N PHE A 297 -7.02 -11.37 -10.80
CA PHE A 297 -6.79 -10.91 -12.17
C PHE A 297 -5.67 -9.88 -12.21
N ASN A 298 -4.79 -10.00 -13.20
CA ASN A 298 -3.72 -9.03 -13.47
C ASN A 298 -2.69 -8.87 -12.34
N GLN A 299 -2.64 -9.83 -11.40
CA GLN A 299 -1.68 -9.84 -10.30
C GLN A 299 -0.25 -10.12 -10.79
N GLY A 300 -0.09 -10.86 -11.89
CA GLY A 300 1.22 -11.05 -12.52
C GLY A 300 1.81 -9.69 -12.92
N PHE A 301 1.05 -8.90 -13.69
CA PHE A 301 1.44 -7.54 -14.05
C PHE A 301 1.73 -6.67 -12.83
N ALA A 302 0.79 -6.58 -11.90
CA ALA A 302 0.87 -5.67 -10.75
C ALA A 302 2.10 -5.96 -9.89
N VAL A 303 2.37 -7.24 -9.60
CA VAL A 303 3.53 -7.65 -8.80
C VAL A 303 4.82 -7.47 -9.58
N VAL A 304 4.87 -7.82 -10.88
CA VAL A 304 6.09 -7.66 -11.69
C VAL A 304 6.49 -6.20 -11.82
N GLU A 305 5.58 -5.27 -12.16
CA GLU A 305 5.94 -3.86 -12.28
C GLU A 305 6.42 -3.28 -10.95
N TYR A 306 5.82 -3.70 -9.83
CA TYR A 306 6.21 -3.27 -8.49
C TYR A 306 7.59 -3.80 -8.11
N MET A 307 7.83 -5.10 -8.26
CA MET A 307 9.09 -5.75 -7.88
C MET A 307 10.24 -5.26 -8.74
N ALA A 308 10.01 -5.02 -10.04
CA ALA A 308 11.00 -4.41 -10.91
C ALA A 308 11.48 -3.05 -10.39
N ALA A 309 10.56 -2.21 -9.86
CA ALA A 309 10.92 -0.97 -9.21
C ALA A 309 11.65 -1.21 -7.86
N ALA A 310 11.29 -2.24 -7.10
CA ALA A 310 11.99 -2.60 -5.86
C ALA A 310 13.43 -3.08 -6.09
N TYR A 311 13.66 -3.93 -7.11
CA TYR A 311 15.00 -4.31 -7.54
C TYR A 311 15.80 -3.09 -8.02
N LEU A 312 15.19 -2.21 -8.81
CA LEU A 312 15.84 -0.98 -9.27
C LEU A 312 16.26 -0.08 -8.09
N ASP A 313 15.41 0.10 -7.09
CA ASP A 313 15.76 0.80 -5.84
C ASP A 313 16.94 0.13 -5.13
N LEU A 314 16.88 -1.20 -4.94
CA LEU A 314 17.94 -1.93 -4.25
C LEU A 314 19.28 -1.82 -4.99
N ARG A 315 19.29 -1.93 -6.32
CA ARG A 315 20.49 -1.80 -7.15
C ARG A 315 21.09 -0.39 -7.07
N TRP A 316 20.28 0.67 -7.13
CA TRP A 316 20.77 2.05 -6.94
C TRP A 316 21.47 2.25 -5.59
N HIS A 317 21.01 1.58 -4.54
CA HIS A 317 21.50 1.79 -3.17
C HIS A 317 22.47 0.72 -2.66
N THR A 318 22.77 -0.28 -3.48
CA THR A 318 23.83 -1.28 -3.26
C THR A 318 25.11 -0.94 -4.01
N LEU A 319 25.14 0.17 -4.77
CA LEU A 319 26.37 0.74 -5.31
C LEU A 319 27.34 1.12 -4.18
N LYS A 320 28.58 0.63 -4.29
CA LYS A 320 29.70 1.03 -3.44
C LYS A 320 30.19 2.41 -3.87
N GLN A 321 30.86 3.13 -2.98
CA GLN A 321 31.38 4.47 -3.26
C GLN A 321 32.30 4.51 -4.50
N ALA A 322 33.09 3.46 -4.74
CA ALA A 322 33.97 3.38 -5.91
C ALA A 322 33.20 3.28 -7.24
N ASP A 323 31.99 2.74 -7.21
CA ASP A 323 31.16 2.43 -8.39
C ASP A 323 29.96 3.39 -8.53
N SER A 324 29.76 4.30 -7.57
CA SER A 324 28.57 5.16 -7.51
C SER A 324 28.58 6.33 -8.50
N GLN A 325 29.66 6.49 -9.28
CA GLN A 325 29.78 7.50 -10.34
C GLN A 325 29.13 6.98 -11.63
N ILE A 326 27.80 6.96 -11.66
CA ILE A 326 27.03 6.52 -12.82
C ILE A 326 27.00 7.62 -13.89
N SER A 327 27.48 7.31 -15.09
CA SER A 327 27.51 8.25 -16.23
C SER A 327 26.23 8.22 -17.07
N ASP A 328 25.48 7.12 -17.06
CA ASP A 328 24.26 6.94 -17.83
C ASP A 328 23.18 6.23 -17.01
N VAL A 329 22.16 6.99 -16.61
CA VAL A 329 21.01 6.50 -15.85
C VAL A 329 20.16 5.51 -16.64
N ARG A 330 20.03 5.70 -17.96
CA ARG A 330 19.23 4.80 -18.82
C ARG A 330 19.91 3.44 -18.93
N ALA A 331 21.22 3.43 -19.16
CA ALA A 331 22.00 2.20 -19.27
C ALA A 331 22.03 1.42 -17.94
N PHE A 332 22.18 2.09 -16.80
CA PHE A 332 22.13 1.45 -15.49
C PHE A 332 20.76 0.79 -15.22
N GLU A 333 19.68 1.51 -15.52
CA GLU A 333 18.32 1.00 -15.37
C GLU A 333 18.08 -0.20 -16.29
N GLU A 334 18.41 -0.08 -17.58
CA GLU A 334 18.26 -1.17 -18.55
C GLU A 334 19.05 -2.42 -18.14
N ALA A 335 20.30 -2.26 -17.70
CA ALA A 335 21.11 -3.37 -17.21
C ALA A 335 20.47 -4.07 -16.00
N THR A 336 19.94 -3.29 -15.05
CA THR A 336 19.23 -3.82 -13.87
C THR A 336 17.98 -4.61 -14.25
N LEU A 337 17.15 -4.08 -15.15
CA LEU A 337 15.91 -4.73 -15.55
C LEU A 337 16.16 -5.99 -16.40
N ASN A 338 17.22 -5.99 -17.20
CA ASN A 338 17.68 -7.17 -17.95
C ASN A 338 18.22 -8.27 -17.03
N GLU A 339 18.97 -7.89 -15.98
CA GLU A 339 19.54 -8.83 -14.99
C GLU A 339 18.44 -9.66 -14.31
N ILE A 340 17.33 -9.03 -13.93
CA ILE A 340 16.20 -9.70 -13.29
C ILE A 340 15.28 -10.43 -14.29
N GLY A 341 15.53 -10.30 -15.61
CA GLY A 341 14.70 -10.92 -16.64
C GLY A 341 13.29 -10.34 -16.72
N LEU A 342 13.14 -9.02 -16.57
CA LEU A 342 11.86 -8.33 -16.69
C LEU A 342 11.19 -8.62 -18.05
N PRO A 343 9.90 -9.03 -18.09
CA PRO A 343 9.19 -9.17 -19.36
C PRO A 343 9.05 -7.84 -20.12
N ASP A 344 9.36 -7.85 -21.43
CA ASP A 344 9.36 -6.66 -22.30
C ASP A 344 8.06 -5.84 -22.31
N LEU A 345 6.93 -6.48 -22.01
CA LEU A 345 5.60 -5.86 -22.01
C LEU A 345 5.32 -5.03 -20.76
N ILE A 346 6.13 -5.20 -19.70
CA ILE A 346 5.85 -4.67 -18.37
C ILE A 346 7.01 -3.76 -17.97
N PRO A 347 6.82 -2.42 -17.95
CA PRO A 347 7.82 -1.52 -17.40
C PRO A 347 7.84 -1.61 -15.86
N PRO A 348 8.92 -1.18 -15.18
CA PRO A 348 8.84 -0.96 -13.74
C PRO A 348 7.79 0.12 -13.45
N ARG A 349 7.07 -0.06 -12.34
CA ARG A 349 6.02 0.87 -11.88
C ARG A 349 6.53 2.31 -11.82
N TYR A 350 7.79 2.46 -11.42
CA TYR A 350 8.56 3.70 -11.52
C TYR A 350 9.90 3.47 -12.21
N ARG A 351 10.18 4.25 -13.27
CA ARG A 351 11.54 4.45 -13.77
C ARG A 351 12.25 5.50 -12.93
N SER A 352 13.57 5.43 -12.91
CA SER A 352 14.46 6.23 -12.05
C SER A 352 14.12 7.73 -12.07
N THR A 353 13.94 8.30 -13.26
CA THR A 353 13.71 9.74 -13.47
C THR A 353 12.40 10.28 -12.91
N TYR A 354 11.47 9.41 -12.50
CA TYR A 354 10.25 9.82 -11.82
C TYR A 354 9.96 8.98 -10.57
N PHE A 355 10.97 8.31 -10.03
CA PHE A 355 10.86 7.48 -8.85
C PHE A 355 10.91 8.32 -7.56
N ARG A 356 9.84 9.07 -7.33
CA ARG A 356 9.72 10.01 -6.22
C ARG A 356 10.00 9.37 -4.86
N HIS A 357 9.49 8.16 -4.63
CA HIS A 357 9.65 7.40 -3.38
C HIS A 357 11.11 7.34 -2.90
N ILE A 358 12.05 7.12 -3.82
CA ILE A 358 13.45 6.87 -3.49
C ILE A 358 14.32 8.12 -3.66
N PHE A 359 13.99 9.05 -4.56
CA PHE A 359 14.83 10.24 -4.79
C PHE A 359 14.36 11.51 -4.07
N SER A 360 13.10 11.58 -3.67
CA SER A 360 12.52 12.74 -2.94
C SER A 360 11.50 12.34 -1.87
N GLY A 361 11.49 11.07 -1.49
CA GLY A 361 10.63 10.49 -0.46
C GLY A 361 11.46 9.74 0.60
N GLY A 362 10.77 8.98 1.44
CA GLY A 362 11.36 8.27 2.57
C GLY A 362 11.69 6.79 2.33
N TYR A 363 11.72 6.33 1.07
CA TYR A 363 11.79 4.89 0.72
C TYR A 363 13.08 4.51 -0.04
N ALA A 364 14.12 5.33 -0.02
CA ALA A 364 15.41 4.96 -0.62
C ALA A 364 15.99 3.72 0.07
N ALA A 365 16.30 2.67 -0.70
CA ALA A 365 16.63 1.34 -0.19
C ALA A 365 15.52 0.75 0.71
N GLY A 366 14.27 1.04 0.38
CA GLY A 366 13.10 0.78 1.20
C GLY A 366 11.83 0.57 0.39
N TYR A 367 11.88 0.61 -0.95
CA TYR A 367 10.67 0.41 -1.74
C TYR A 367 10.15 -1.03 -1.65
N TYR A 368 11.02 -2.00 -1.35
CA TYR A 368 10.66 -3.40 -1.04
C TYR A 368 9.71 -3.53 0.17
N SER A 369 9.64 -2.51 1.03
CA SER A 369 8.86 -2.56 2.27
C SER A 369 7.36 -2.84 2.07
N TYR A 370 6.79 -2.49 0.92
CA TYR A 370 5.38 -2.79 0.62
C TYR A 370 5.14 -4.29 0.46
N GLN A 371 5.96 -5.01 -0.30
CA GLN A 371 5.81 -6.46 -0.45
C GLN A 371 6.30 -7.22 0.79
N TRP A 372 7.31 -6.69 1.48
CA TRP A 372 7.72 -7.24 2.78
C TRP A 372 6.54 -7.21 3.77
N SER A 373 5.85 -6.07 3.82
CA SER A 373 4.66 -5.89 4.66
C SER A 373 3.48 -6.70 4.16
N GLU A 374 3.29 -6.89 2.85
CA GLU A 374 2.21 -7.74 2.30
C GLU A 374 2.27 -9.16 2.83
N VAL A 375 3.46 -9.70 3.08
CA VAL A 375 3.55 -11.06 3.66
C VAL A 375 3.14 -11.06 5.12
N LEU A 376 3.55 -10.05 5.89
CA LEU A 376 3.08 -9.89 7.26
C LEU A 376 1.55 -9.75 7.28
N ASP A 377 1.01 -8.95 6.36
CA ASP A 377 -0.41 -8.68 6.20
C ASP A 377 -1.19 -9.94 5.84
N ALA A 378 -0.82 -10.62 4.75
CA ALA A 378 -1.56 -11.79 4.28
C ALA A 378 -1.57 -12.90 5.33
N ASP A 379 -0.43 -13.11 6.01
CA ASP A 379 -0.31 -14.12 7.07
C ASP A 379 -1.03 -13.71 8.37
N ALA A 380 -1.10 -12.41 8.68
CA ALA A 380 -1.87 -11.91 9.81
C ALA A 380 -3.38 -11.99 9.54
N PHE A 381 -3.82 -11.65 8.34
CA PHE A 381 -5.21 -11.78 7.95
C PHE A 381 -5.65 -13.25 7.93
N ALA A 382 -4.76 -14.15 7.50
CA ALA A 382 -5.01 -15.59 7.58
C ALA A 382 -5.32 -16.06 9.02
N ALA A 383 -4.73 -15.45 10.06
CA ALA A 383 -5.06 -15.77 11.45
C ALA A 383 -6.53 -15.46 11.81
N PHE A 384 -7.11 -14.40 11.22
CA PHE A 384 -8.54 -14.11 11.33
C PHE A 384 -9.38 -15.10 10.50
N GLN A 385 -8.93 -15.46 9.30
CA GLN A 385 -9.63 -16.45 8.45
C GLN A 385 -9.64 -17.87 9.05
N GLU A 386 -8.63 -18.24 9.84
CA GLU A 386 -8.54 -19.51 10.57
C GLU A 386 -9.63 -19.67 11.65
N THR A 387 -10.22 -18.56 12.12
CA THR A 387 -11.22 -18.52 13.20
C THR A 387 -12.50 -17.83 12.75
N SER A 388 -12.52 -16.50 12.74
CA SER A 388 -13.54 -15.64 12.15
C SER A 388 -12.98 -14.23 11.91
N LEU A 389 -13.58 -13.46 11.01
CA LEU A 389 -13.15 -12.10 10.67
C LEU A 389 -13.09 -11.13 11.86
N PHE A 390 -13.79 -11.45 12.96
CA PHE A 390 -13.88 -10.64 14.17
C PHE A 390 -13.64 -11.47 15.44
N ASP A 391 -12.77 -12.49 15.36
CA ASP A 391 -12.39 -13.29 16.52
C ASP A 391 -11.75 -12.41 17.61
N ALA A 392 -12.35 -12.43 18.81
CA ALA A 392 -12.01 -11.49 19.88
C ALA A 392 -10.57 -11.69 20.41
N ASP A 393 -10.11 -12.94 20.51
CA ASP A 393 -8.76 -13.24 21.01
C ASP A 393 -7.69 -12.83 20.00
N THR A 394 -7.93 -13.07 18.71
CA THR A 394 -7.05 -12.63 17.62
C THR A 394 -7.04 -11.10 17.50
N ALA A 395 -8.20 -10.45 17.61
CA ALA A 395 -8.31 -9.00 17.60
C ALA A 395 -7.62 -8.35 18.81
N ALA A 396 -7.74 -8.92 20.01
CA ALA A 396 -7.04 -8.45 21.21
C ALA A 396 -5.52 -8.54 21.08
N ARG A 397 -4.99 -9.65 20.53
CA ARG A 397 -3.56 -9.79 20.23
C ARG A 397 -3.09 -8.79 19.17
N TYR A 398 -3.90 -8.54 18.14
CA TYR A 398 -3.57 -7.56 17.12
C TYR A 398 -3.59 -6.14 17.68
N ARG A 399 -4.60 -5.78 18.50
CA ARG A 399 -4.63 -4.51 19.26
C ARG A 399 -3.39 -4.33 20.13
N ALA A 400 -2.97 -5.39 20.83
CA ALA A 400 -1.76 -5.36 21.65
C ALA A 400 -0.50 -5.13 20.81
N LEU A 401 -0.41 -5.70 19.61
CA LEU A 401 0.68 -5.39 18.67
C LEU A 401 0.67 -3.91 18.25
N LEU A 402 -0.51 -3.37 17.92
CA LEU A 402 -0.64 -1.99 17.44
C LEU A 402 -0.33 -0.95 18.52
N SER A 403 -0.51 -1.27 19.80
CA SER A 403 -0.25 -0.32 20.88
C SER A 403 1.24 -0.06 21.14
N GLN A 404 2.13 -0.92 20.64
CA GLN A 404 3.54 -0.87 20.99
C GLN A 404 4.34 0.16 20.18
N GLY A 405 3.81 0.64 19.05
CA GLY A 405 4.57 1.48 18.11
C GLY A 405 5.97 0.92 17.86
N GLY A 406 6.98 1.80 17.87
CA GLY A 406 8.40 1.44 17.73
C GLY A 406 9.11 1.07 19.04
N SER A 407 8.38 0.80 20.13
CA SER A 407 9.00 0.53 21.44
C SER A 407 9.72 -0.82 21.51
N ARG A 408 9.38 -1.74 20.60
CA ARG A 408 9.91 -3.10 20.52
C ARG A 408 10.18 -3.50 19.06
N PRO A 409 11.05 -4.49 18.80
CA PRO A 409 11.28 -4.99 17.44
C PRO A 409 10.00 -5.55 16.82
N GLY A 410 9.65 -5.11 15.60
CA GLY A 410 8.41 -5.51 14.92
C GLY A 410 8.26 -7.01 14.71
N MET A 411 9.36 -7.74 14.47
CA MET A 411 9.33 -9.20 14.35
C MET A 411 8.96 -9.91 15.65
N ASP A 412 9.36 -9.37 16.80
CA ASP A 412 9.02 -9.96 18.10
C ASP A 412 7.54 -9.74 18.41
N LEU A 413 7.05 -8.52 18.14
CA LEU A 413 5.62 -8.20 18.21
C LEU A 413 4.79 -9.12 17.31
N TYR A 414 5.25 -9.32 16.08
CA TYR A 414 4.57 -10.19 15.12
C TYR A 414 4.48 -11.64 15.62
N ARG A 415 5.58 -12.19 16.17
CA ARG A 415 5.58 -13.55 16.74
C ARG A 415 4.65 -13.68 17.95
N GLU A 416 4.54 -12.66 18.78
CA GLU A 416 3.60 -12.65 19.91
C GLU A 416 2.15 -12.64 19.44
N PHE A 417 1.84 -11.89 18.38
CA PHE A 417 0.53 -11.90 17.75
C PHE A 417 0.23 -13.24 17.06
N ARG A 418 1.11 -13.68 16.17
CA ARG A 418 0.88 -14.81 15.24
C ARG A 418 1.19 -16.17 15.86
N GLY A 419 2.09 -16.23 16.83
CA GLY A 419 2.64 -17.45 17.43
C GLY A 419 3.79 -18.08 16.66
N ARG A 420 4.18 -17.52 15.51
CA ARG A 420 5.28 -17.99 14.65
C ARG A 420 5.83 -16.86 13.77
N ASP A 421 6.90 -17.13 13.04
CA ASP A 421 7.38 -16.27 11.96
C ASP A 421 6.35 -16.18 10.80
N PRO A 422 6.34 -15.08 10.04
CA PRO A 422 5.44 -14.89 8.90
C PRO A 422 5.79 -15.84 7.76
N GLU A 423 4.77 -16.48 7.21
CA GLU A 423 4.90 -17.42 6.10
C GLU A 423 4.39 -16.82 4.79
N ILE A 424 5.09 -17.07 3.69
CA ILE A 424 4.76 -16.48 2.38
C ILE A 424 3.54 -17.13 1.71
N GLY A 425 3.13 -18.31 2.17
CA GLY A 425 2.06 -19.10 1.54
C GLY A 425 0.76 -18.33 1.40
N ALA A 426 0.34 -17.60 2.44
CA ALA A 426 -0.87 -16.78 2.40
C ALA A 426 -0.82 -15.70 1.31
N LEU A 427 0.34 -15.04 1.15
CA LEU A 427 0.52 -14.07 0.07
C LEU A 427 0.42 -14.74 -1.30
N LEU A 428 1.11 -15.86 -1.52
CA LEU A 428 1.05 -16.58 -2.80
C LEU A 428 -0.39 -16.99 -3.14
N THR A 429 -1.16 -17.45 -2.16
CA THR A 429 -2.56 -17.82 -2.36
C THR A 429 -3.44 -16.63 -2.67
N ARG A 430 -3.22 -15.50 -2.00
CA ARG A 430 -3.91 -14.25 -2.28
C ARG A 430 -3.65 -13.75 -3.70
N LEU A 431 -2.39 -13.78 -4.13
CA LEU A 431 -1.98 -13.38 -5.48
C LEU A 431 -2.37 -14.40 -6.56
N GLY A 432 -2.79 -15.60 -6.16
CA GLY A 432 -3.09 -16.70 -7.09
C GLY A 432 -1.82 -17.30 -7.71
N PHE A 433 -0.70 -17.28 -7.00
CA PHE A 433 0.60 -17.78 -7.44
C PHE A 433 0.89 -19.21 -6.95
N ASP A 434 -0.06 -19.85 -6.27
CA ASP A 434 0.06 -21.23 -5.83
C ASP A 434 0.36 -22.15 -7.04
N GLN A 435 1.42 -22.95 -6.94
CA GLN A 435 1.66 -24.02 -7.91
C GLN A 435 0.51 -25.02 -7.79
N LYS A 436 -0.20 -25.24 -8.90
CA LYS A 436 -1.14 -26.36 -9.03
C LYS A 436 -0.40 -27.68 -9.20
#